data_AF-A0A1H3BEB8-F1
#
_entry.id   AF-A0A1H3BEB8-F1
#
_cell.length_a   1.000
_cell.length_b   1.000
_cell.length_c   1.000
_cell.angle_alpha   90.00
_cell.angle_beta   90.00
_cell.angle_gamma   90.00
#
_symmetry.space_group_name_H-M   'P 1'
#
loop_
_entity.id
_entity.type
_entity.pdbx_description
1 polymer ?
#
loop_
_entity_poly.entity_id
_entity_poly.type
_entity_poly.pdbx_seq_one_letter_code
_entity_poly.pdbx_strand_id
1 'polypeptide(L)'
;MSMEFLTLAQRIAEAAADGGLTVEQIREIARSQFGEINCYPGVPGDRCHQLALFVALHGQLRKGKGHENCAQILEEMIRHLQGRCPGTTRHAVLILDAWWHDHYEKWRANIETIKHDGVRIEVYLIGAGGWVAPLPV
;
A
#
# COMPACT_ATOMS: atom_id res chain seq x y z
N MET A 1 2.89 -14.22 -10.50
CA MET A 1 2.72 -12.79 -10.19
C MET A 1 3.98 -12.06 -10.63
N SER A 2 3.85 -10.91 -11.30
CA SER A 2 4.95 -9.94 -11.36
C SER A 2 5.24 -9.47 -9.93
N MET A 3 6.51 -9.25 -9.59
CA MET A 3 6.94 -8.69 -8.31
C MET A 3 7.63 -7.35 -8.57
N GLU A 4 6.95 -6.49 -9.32
CA GLU A 4 7.53 -5.25 -9.85
C GLU A 4 7.88 -4.28 -8.71
N PHE A 5 7.12 -4.35 -7.61
CA PHE A 5 7.28 -3.45 -6.47
C PHE A 5 7.99 -4.08 -5.26
N LEU A 6 8.62 -5.25 -5.43
CA LEU A 6 9.34 -5.91 -4.33
C LEU A 6 10.47 -5.02 -3.77
N THR A 7 11.22 -4.34 -4.64
CA THR A 7 12.29 -3.43 -4.21
C THR A 7 11.74 -2.24 -3.42
N LEU A 8 10.54 -1.73 -3.75
CA LEU A 8 9.89 -0.69 -2.96
C LEU A 8 9.53 -1.21 -1.56
N ALA A 9 8.93 -2.41 -1.50
CA ALA A 9 8.56 -3.04 -0.24
C ALA A 9 9.79 -3.32 0.64
N GLN A 10 10.91 -3.76 0.06
CA GLN A 10 12.19 -3.96 0.75
C GLN A 10 12.71 -2.66 1.36
N ARG A 11 12.75 -1.57 0.58
CA ARG A 11 13.19 -0.26 1.08
C ARG A 11 12.32 0.26 2.23
N ILE A 12 11.00 0.08 2.13
CA ILE A 12 10.08 0.46 3.22
C ILE A 12 10.31 -0.43 4.46
N ALA A 13 10.51 -1.74 4.29
CA ALA A 13 10.78 -2.65 5.41
C ALA A 13 12.09 -2.35 6.13
N GLU A 14 13.17 -2.15 5.38
CA GLU A 14 14.49 -1.78 5.92
C GLU A 14 14.42 -0.46 6.69
N ALA A 15 13.81 0.57 6.10
CA ALA A 15 13.71 1.87 6.73
C ALA A 15 12.74 1.87 7.93
N ALA A 16 11.69 1.06 7.92
CA ALA A 16 10.79 0.90 9.06
C ALA A 16 11.41 0.10 10.20
N ALA A 17 12.30 -0.85 9.91
CA ALA A 17 13.06 -1.57 10.93
C ALA A 17 14.04 -0.64 11.69
N ASP A 18 14.49 0.45 11.07
CA ASP A 18 15.36 1.48 11.67
C ASP A 18 14.57 2.54 12.48
N GLY A 19 13.74 2.07 13.43
CA GLY A 19 13.03 2.96 14.37
C GLY A 19 11.70 3.53 13.86
N GLY A 20 11.11 2.90 12.84
CA GLY A 20 9.78 3.18 12.33
C GLY A 20 9.69 4.37 11.37
N LEU A 21 8.69 4.34 10.49
CA LEU A 21 8.47 5.38 9.48
C LEU A 21 7.29 6.27 9.81
N THR A 22 7.44 7.57 9.52
CA THR A 22 6.32 8.50 9.41
C THR A 22 5.64 8.37 8.04
N VAL A 23 4.39 8.86 7.96
CA VAL A 23 3.63 8.90 6.70
C VAL A 23 4.38 9.68 5.61
N GLU A 24 5.03 10.79 5.96
CA GLU A 24 5.79 11.59 4.99
C GLU A 24 7.01 10.84 4.47
N GLN A 25 7.75 10.14 5.34
CA GLN A 25 8.91 9.35 4.92
C GLN A 25 8.52 8.21 3.97
N ILE A 26 7.39 7.53 4.21
CA ILE A 26 6.85 6.52 3.28
C ILE A 26 6.63 7.13 1.89
N ARG A 27 5.99 8.31 1.86
CA ARG A 27 5.72 9.04 0.62
C ARG A 27 7.01 9.45 -0.08
N GLU A 28 8.01 9.96 0.64
CA GLU A 28 9.30 10.37 0.09
C GLU A 28 10.06 9.18 -0.52
N ILE A 29 10.09 8.03 0.17
CA ILE A 29 10.72 6.80 -0.35
C ILE A 29 10.08 6.41 -1.69
N ALA A 30 8.74 6.37 -1.74
CA ALA A 30 8.03 5.97 -2.94
C ALA A 30 8.18 7.00 -4.08
N ARG A 31 8.07 8.29 -3.78
CA ARG A 31 8.25 9.37 -4.76
C ARG A 31 9.66 9.42 -5.33
N SER A 32 10.68 9.12 -4.53
CA SER A 32 12.08 9.08 -4.99
C SER A 32 12.31 8.04 -6.10
N GLN A 33 11.47 7.01 -6.17
CA GLN A 33 11.63 5.89 -7.10
C GLN A 33 10.67 5.99 -8.30
N PHE A 34 9.45 6.46 -8.10
CA PHE A 34 8.39 6.42 -9.11
C PHE A 34 7.87 7.81 -9.51
N GLY A 35 8.40 8.89 -8.93
CA GLY A 35 7.88 10.23 -9.14
C GLY A 35 6.53 10.44 -8.44
N GLU A 36 5.64 11.23 -9.03
CA GLU A 36 4.33 11.49 -8.45
C GLU A 36 3.41 10.26 -8.52
N ILE A 37 2.90 9.85 -7.35
CA ILE A 37 2.02 8.71 -7.15
C ILE A 37 0.88 9.09 -6.21
N ASN A 38 -0.20 8.32 -6.21
CA ASN A 38 -1.16 8.38 -5.09
C ASN A 38 -0.55 7.61 -3.90
N CYS A 39 -0.49 8.20 -2.71
CA CYS A 39 0.13 7.57 -1.55
C CYS A 39 -0.78 7.69 -0.33
N TYR A 40 -1.03 6.56 0.34
CA TYR A 40 -1.90 6.42 1.48
C TYR A 40 -1.19 5.65 2.61
N PRO A 41 -1.36 6.04 3.88
CA PRO A 41 -2.05 7.23 4.34
C PRO A 41 -1.35 8.51 3.86
N GLY A 42 -2.06 9.63 3.93
CA GLY A 42 -1.58 10.90 3.42
C GLY A 42 -2.71 11.70 2.78
N VAL A 43 -2.40 12.92 2.37
CA VAL A 43 -3.34 13.73 1.59
C VAL A 43 -3.06 13.46 0.12
N PRO A 44 -3.94 12.72 -0.59
CA PRO A 44 -3.80 12.57 -2.03
C PRO A 44 -3.86 13.96 -2.69
N GLY A 45 -3.06 14.16 -3.72
CA GLY A 45 -3.11 15.37 -4.53
C GLY A 45 -4.45 15.51 -5.28
N ASP A 46 -4.58 16.60 -6.02
CA ASP A 46 -5.73 16.89 -6.89
C ASP A 46 -5.77 16.03 -8.17
N ARG A 47 -4.72 15.25 -8.43
CA ARG A 47 -4.54 14.46 -9.65
C ARG A 47 -4.44 12.96 -9.34
N CYS A 48 -5.10 12.17 -10.17
CA CYS A 48 -4.97 10.72 -10.16
C CYS A 48 -3.71 10.29 -10.90
N HIS A 49 -2.91 9.43 -10.26
CA HIS A 49 -1.71 8.82 -10.85
C HIS A 49 -1.92 7.35 -11.25
N GLN A 50 -1.05 6.84 -12.13
CA GLN A 50 -1.05 5.45 -12.61
C GLN A 50 -0.72 4.44 -11.50
N LEU A 51 0.08 4.84 -10.51
CA LEU A 51 0.46 4.04 -9.36
C LEU A 51 -0.21 4.60 -8.09
N ALA A 52 -0.77 3.70 -7.28
CA ALA A 52 -1.23 3.99 -5.94
C ALA A 52 -0.56 3.08 -4.91
N LEU A 53 0.02 3.68 -3.87
CA LEU A 53 0.66 3.01 -2.76
C LEU A 53 -0.23 3.14 -1.51
N PHE A 54 -0.45 2.01 -0.84
CA PHE A 54 -1.27 1.87 0.35
C PHE A 54 -0.44 1.20 1.44
N VAL A 55 -0.23 1.85 2.58
CA VAL A 55 0.68 1.36 3.62
C VAL A 55 -0.01 1.39 4.98
N ALA A 56 -0.08 0.26 5.68
CA ALA A 56 -0.47 0.24 7.09
C ALA A 56 0.62 -0.41 7.94
N LEU A 57 1.18 0.39 8.85
CA LEU A 57 2.20 -0.01 9.80
C LEU A 57 1.68 0.16 11.23
N HIS A 58 2.11 -0.72 12.13
CA HIS A 58 1.76 -0.77 13.54
C HIS A 58 3.02 -0.93 14.40
N GLY A 59 2.82 -0.88 15.72
CA GLY A 59 3.89 -1.15 16.69
C GLY A 59 5.15 -0.32 16.45
N GLN A 60 6.29 -1.02 16.36
CA GLN A 60 7.62 -0.42 16.20
C GLN A 60 7.93 0.03 14.77
N LEU A 61 7.18 -0.43 13.76
CA LEU A 61 7.41 -0.10 12.35
C LEU A 61 6.82 1.25 11.95
N ARG A 62 5.92 1.80 12.77
CA ARG A 62 5.36 3.14 12.58
C ARG A 62 5.99 4.15 13.52
N LYS A 63 6.10 5.38 13.02
CA LYS A 63 6.52 6.55 13.78
C LYS A 63 5.54 7.69 13.56
N GLY A 64 5.19 8.41 14.62
CA GLY A 64 4.28 9.55 14.57
C GLY A 64 2.81 9.17 14.39
N LYS A 65 2.00 10.15 13.97
CA LYS A 65 0.53 10.05 13.80
C LYS A 65 0.16 9.91 12.31
N GLY A 66 -1.10 9.57 12.04
CA GLY A 66 -1.66 9.51 10.69
C GLY A 66 -1.60 8.13 10.03
N HIS A 67 -1.00 7.13 10.69
CA HIS A 67 -1.02 5.75 10.21
C HIS A 67 -2.41 5.14 10.30
N GLU A 68 -2.81 4.46 9.24
CA GLU A 68 -4.03 3.67 9.17
C GLU A 68 -3.75 2.22 9.58
N ASN A 69 -4.78 1.53 10.06
CA ASN A 69 -4.71 0.08 10.26
C ASN A 69 -5.06 -0.70 8.98
N CYS A 70 -4.86 -2.02 9.00
CA CYS A 70 -5.11 -2.91 7.87
C CYS A 70 -6.54 -2.78 7.29
N ALA A 71 -7.57 -2.68 8.16
CA ALA A 71 -8.95 -2.54 7.69
C ALA A 71 -9.20 -1.18 7.03
N GLN A 72 -8.68 -0.11 7.62
CA GLN A 72 -8.81 1.26 7.10
C GLN A 72 -8.12 1.42 5.75
N ILE A 73 -6.87 0.96 5.63
CA ILE A 73 -6.12 1.12 4.38
C ILE A 73 -6.70 0.27 3.24
N LEU A 74 -7.27 -0.91 3.55
CA LEU A 74 -7.98 -1.72 2.57
C LEU A 74 -9.23 -1.01 2.07
N GLU A 75 -10.04 -0.45 2.98
CA GLU A 75 -11.21 0.35 2.59
C GLU A 75 -10.80 1.56 1.73
N GLU A 76 -9.72 2.25 2.10
CA GLU A 76 -9.20 3.39 1.33
C GLU A 76 -8.70 2.99 -0.06
N MET A 77 -8.10 1.80 -0.18
CA MET A 77 -7.73 1.20 -1.47
C MET A 77 -8.94 0.97 -2.36
N ILE A 78 -10.01 0.36 -1.83
CA ILE A 78 -11.24 0.11 -2.59
C ILE A 78 -11.87 1.45 -3.02
N ARG A 79 -11.99 2.41 -2.11
CA ARG A 79 -12.55 3.75 -2.40
C ARG A 79 -11.73 4.49 -3.45
N HIS A 80 -10.41 4.36 -3.43
CA HIS A 80 -9.53 4.96 -4.44
C HIS A 80 -9.74 4.34 -5.82
N LEU A 81 -9.67 3.01 -5.90
CA LEU A 81 -9.64 2.28 -7.17
C LEU A 81 -11.00 2.24 -7.88
N GLN A 82 -12.11 2.14 -7.12
CA GLN A 82 -13.46 2.11 -7.69
C GLN A 82 -14.15 3.49 -7.70
N GLY A 83 -13.79 4.38 -6.78
CA GLY A 83 -14.48 5.66 -6.61
C GLY A 83 -13.73 6.85 -7.19
N ARG A 84 -12.52 7.13 -6.69
CA ARG A 84 -11.80 8.39 -7.00
C ARG A 84 -11.06 8.37 -8.31
N CYS A 85 -10.32 7.30 -8.60
CA CYS A 85 -9.44 7.22 -9.77
C CYS A 85 -9.69 6.02 -10.70
N PRO A 86 -10.97 5.68 -11.00
CA PRO A 86 -11.28 4.55 -11.87
C PRO A 86 -10.70 4.77 -13.26
N GLY A 87 -10.09 3.72 -13.83
CA GLY A 87 -9.48 3.75 -15.17
C GLY A 87 -8.19 4.57 -15.30
N THR A 88 -7.78 5.31 -14.27
CA THR A 88 -6.50 6.05 -14.25
C THR A 88 -5.44 5.29 -13.49
N THR A 89 -5.73 4.83 -12.27
CA THR A 89 -4.78 3.99 -11.53
C THR A 89 -4.78 2.57 -12.12
N ARG A 90 -3.60 2.10 -12.53
CA ARG A 90 -3.41 0.78 -13.17
C ARG A 90 -2.56 -0.17 -12.31
N HIS A 91 -1.83 0.36 -11.35
CA HIS A 91 -1.05 -0.41 -10.38
C HIS A 91 -1.41 0.04 -8.97
N ALA A 92 -1.72 -0.91 -8.10
CA ALA A 92 -1.94 -0.71 -6.68
C ALA A 92 -0.98 -1.59 -5.89
N VAL A 93 -0.27 -0.99 -4.94
CA VAL A 93 0.66 -1.69 -4.06
C VAL A 93 0.18 -1.52 -2.63
N LEU A 94 -0.04 -2.64 -1.94
CA LEU A 94 -0.44 -2.66 -0.55
C LEU A 94 0.70 -3.23 0.30
N ILE A 95 1.20 -2.48 1.27
CA ILE A 95 2.28 -2.90 2.17
C ILE A 95 1.75 -2.87 3.60
N LEU A 96 1.85 -4.00 4.27
CA LEU A 96 1.26 -4.21 5.59
C LEU A 96 2.29 -4.86 6.50
N ASP A 97 2.20 -4.60 7.80
CA ASP A 97 2.93 -5.38 8.82
C ASP A 97 2.06 -6.40 9.57
N ALA A 98 0.75 -6.40 9.30
CA ALA A 98 -0.19 -7.38 9.81
C ALA A 98 -1.28 -7.67 8.77
N TRP A 99 -1.51 -8.97 8.51
CA TRP A 99 -2.56 -9.46 7.61
C TRP A 99 -3.61 -10.25 8.38
N TRP A 100 -4.86 -9.82 8.27
CA TRP A 100 -6.01 -10.48 8.90
C TRP A 100 -6.96 -10.95 7.81
N HIS A 101 -7.19 -12.26 7.75
CA HIS A 101 -7.99 -12.87 6.68
C HIS A 101 -9.40 -12.27 6.59
N ASP A 102 -10.04 -12.00 7.73
CA ASP A 102 -11.40 -11.46 7.78
C ASP A 102 -11.52 -10.05 7.17
N HIS A 103 -10.48 -9.22 7.29
CA HIS A 103 -10.47 -7.89 6.67
C HIS A 103 -10.38 -7.97 5.15
N TYR A 104 -9.62 -8.95 4.64
CA TYR A 104 -9.51 -9.21 3.22
C TYR A 104 -10.80 -9.81 2.65
N GLU A 105 -11.37 -10.81 3.32
CA GLU A 105 -12.52 -11.55 2.80
C GLU A 105 -13.73 -10.64 2.59
N LYS A 106 -13.91 -9.62 3.45
CA LYS A 106 -14.92 -8.56 3.28
C LYS A 106 -14.83 -7.88 1.91
N TRP A 107 -13.62 -7.66 1.39
CA TRP A 107 -13.37 -6.88 0.17
C TRP A 107 -12.99 -7.75 -1.04
N ARG A 108 -12.95 -9.08 -0.88
CA ARG A 108 -12.49 -10.00 -1.92
C ARG A 108 -13.23 -9.83 -3.25
N ALA A 109 -14.55 -9.72 -3.22
CA ALA A 109 -15.35 -9.51 -4.44
C ALA A 109 -15.01 -8.18 -5.15
N ASN A 110 -14.75 -7.11 -4.40
CA ASN A 110 -14.32 -5.83 -4.94
C ASN A 110 -12.92 -5.93 -5.57
N ILE A 111 -11.98 -6.58 -4.88
CA ILE A 111 -10.60 -6.79 -5.35
C ILE A 111 -10.58 -7.58 -6.67
N GLU A 112 -11.37 -8.65 -6.76
CA GLU A 112 -11.49 -9.42 -8.00
C GLU A 112 -12.09 -8.60 -9.15
N THR A 113 -13.08 -7.75 -8.86
CA THR A 113 -13.65 -6.83 -9.85
C THR A 113 -12.60 -5.81 -10.34
N ILE A 114 -11.86 -5.20 -9.42
CA ILE A 114 -10.80 -4.23 -9.72
C ILE A 114 -9.72 -4.85 -10.61
N LYS A 115 -9.33 -6.09 -10.33
CA LYS A 115 -8.38 -6.85 -11.17
C LYS A 115 -8.93 -7.14 -12.55
N HIS A 116 -10.19 -7.57 -12.62
CA HIS A 116 -10.89 -7.80 -13.88
C HIS A 116 -10.94 -6.52 -14.75
N ASP A 117 -11.08 -5.36 -14.12
CA ASP A 117 -11.05 -4.04 -14.78
C ASP A 117 -9.64 -3.60 -15.21
N GLY A 118 -8.65 -4.48 -15.05
CA GLY A 118 -7.29 -4.32 -15.56
C GLY A 118 -6.32 -3.64 -14.60
N VAL A 119 -6.66 -3.51 -13.31
CA VAL A 119 -5.73 -3.01 -12.30
C VAL A 119 -4.87 -4.15 -11.77
N ARG A 120 -3.55 -3.97 -11.74
CA ARG A 120 -2.63 -4.92 -11.10
C ARG A 120 -2.50 -4.57 -9.63
N ILE A 121 -2.73 -5.55 -8.77
CA ILE A 121 -2.60 -5.40 -7.32
C ILE A 121 -1.45 -6.29 -6.84
N GLU A 122 -0.47 -5.70 -6.18
CA GLU A 122 0.59 -6.42 -5.48
C GLU A 122 0.51 -6.15 -3.98
N VAL A 123 0.64 -7.19 -3.16
CA VAL A 123 0.52 -7.08 -1.71
C VAL A 123 1.75 -7.66 -1.05
N TYR A 124 2.31 -6.93 -0.09
CA TYR A 124 3.52 -7.29 0.62
C TYR A 124 3.30 -7.23 2.12
N LEU A 125 3.65 -8.31 2.81
CA LEU A 125 3.75 -8.36 4.26
C LEU A 125 5.21 -8.08 4.65
N ILE A 126 5.42 -7.17 5.60
CA ILE A 126 6.75 -6.80 6.11
C ILE A 126 6.83 -7.03 7.62
N GLY A 127 8.05 -7.07 8.17
CA GLY A 127 8.23 -7.21 9.63
C GLY A 127 9.43 -6.48 10.20
N ALA A 128 9.50 -6.46 11.53
CA ALA A 128 10.51 -5.73 12.33
C ALA A 128 11.97 -6.09 12.02
N GLY A 129 12.23 -7.23 11.37
CA GLY A 129 13.56 -7.63 10.90
C GLY A 129 13.92 -7.14 9.49
N GLY A 130 13.10 -6.27 8.88
CA GLY A 130 13.30 -5.81 7.51
C GLY A 130 12.97 -6.85 6.42
N TRP A 131 12.34 -7.98 6.80
CA TRP A 131 11.93 -8.99 5.83
C TRP A 131 10.66 -8.56 5.08
N VAL A 132 10.50 -9.12 3.88
CA VAL A 132 9.35 -8.90 3.00
C VAL A 132 8.87 -10.22 2.43
N ALA A 133 7.56 -10.45 2.44
CA ALA A 133 6.93 -11.59 1.79
C ALA A 133 5.77 -11.13 0.89
N PRO A 134 5.71 -11.53 -0.39
CA PRO A 134 4.54 -11.27 -1.21
C PRO A 134 3.35 -12.11 -0.71
N LEU A 135 2.16 -11.51 -0.71
CA LEU A 135 0.91 -12.21 -0.41
C LEU A 135 0.15 -12.54 -1.70
N PRO A 136 -0.41 -13.76 -1.81
CA PRO A 136 -1.33 -14.06 -2.89
C PRO A 136 -2.65 -13.36 -2.57
N VAL A 137 -2.95 -12.30 -3.32
CA VAL A 137 -4.29 -11.70 -3.36
C VAL A 137 -4.89 -11.89 -4.72
#